data_AF-A0AAV1Y2Q0-F1
#
_entry.id   AF-A0AAV1Y2Q0-F1
#
_cell.length_a   1.000
_cell.length_b   1.000
_cell.length_c   1.000
_cell.angle_alpha   90.00
_cell.angle_beta   90.00
_cell.angle_gamma   90.00
#
_symmetry.space_group_name_H-M   'P 1'
#
loop_
_entity.id
_entity.type
_entity.pdbx_description
1 polymer ?
#
loop_
_entity_poly.entity_id
_entity_poly.type
_entity_poly.pdbx_seq_one_letter_code
_entity_poly.pdbx_strand_id
1 'polypeptide(L)'
;MKPNVVMYNTIIDSLCKDKLITRALDLYSEMVVRGISPDIFTYSSLMYGLCIVGRLKEATDLLSDMVMRNIDPNIYTFNTLVDAFFKEGRVKEAKSLLAVMIKAGVKPDVVTYNSLMDGYCLVNEVSKGKHLFSTMPQIGVTRNVQSYTIMINGFWRISHAWKLLNEMHDRGQPANVITYTSLLDALCKNKELDEAFALLKKIEDQGIQPDMYTYTVLIHGLCNVGRVETAKQVFQHFLIKGYHPDVRICTVMIWGLCKVDSFDEALALKSRMEENHCLPNAVTFETIIRALLEKDKNEDAKKLLSEMIARGLLETENLKTSNVWLHHESYIWRFADIFLEAVPA
;
A
#
# COMPACT_ATOMS: atom_id res chain seq x y z
N MET A 1 51.91 10.48 8.84
CA MET A 1 50.90 10.09 9.84
C MET A 1 50.19 8.85 9.30
N LYS A 2 50.11 7.74 10.05
CA LYS A 2 49.34 6.56 9.58
C LYS A 2 47.84 6.85 9.79
N PRO A 3 46.99 6.69 8.76
CA PRO A 3 45.56 6.92 8.92
C PRO A 3 44.97 5.90 9.90
N ASN A 4 44.09 6.38 10.78
CA ASN A 4 43.42 5.57 11.81
C ASN A 4 41.89 5.55 11.58
N VAL A 5 41.17 4.73 12.34
CA VAL A 5 39.71 4.56 12.21
C VAL A 5 38.94 5.90 12.26
N VAL A 6 39.35 6.82 13.12
CA VAL A 6 38.70 8.13 13.27
C VAL A 6 38.84 8.98 12.00
N MET A 7 40.02 8.96 11.37
CA MET A 7 40.25 9.67 10.10
C MET A 7 39.39 9.11 8.98
N TYR A 8 39.33 7.77 8.84
CA TYR A 8 38.45 7.14 7.83
C TYR A 8 36.98 7.48 8.10
N ASN A 9 36.50 7.32 9.33
CA ASN A 9 35.12 7.60 9.71
C ASN A 9 34.71 9.04 9.41
N THR A 10 35.58 10.01 9.71
CA THR A 10 35.30 11.43 9.46
C THR A 10 35.13 11.72 7.97
N ILE A 11 36.01 11.16 7.13
CA ILE A 11 35.95 11.37 5.68
C ILE A 11 34.73 10.65 5.10
N ILE A 12 34.51 9.39 5.49
CA ILE A 12 33.36 8.58 5.07
C ILE A 12 32.04 9.29 5.42
N ASP A 13 31.87 9.78 6.64
CA ASP A 13 30.69 10.53 7.08
C ASP A 13 30.47 11.78 6.23
N SER A 14 31.52 12.58 5.97
CA SER A 14 31.39 13.76 5.12
C SER A 14 30.96 13.41 3.69
N LEU A 15 31.55 12.36 3.09
CA LEU A 15 31.19 11.91 1.74
C LEU A 15 29.76 11.36 1.68
N CYS A 16 29.31 10.67 2.73
CA CYS A 16 27.94 10.18 2.82
C CYS A 16 26.93 11.33 2.89
N LYS A 17 27.22 12.38 3.69
CA LYS A 17 26.39 13.60 3.77
C LYS A 17 26.36 14.38 2.44
N ASP A 18 27.48 14.40 1.72
CA ASP A 18 27.60 15.01 0.39
C ASP A 18 27.07 14.11 -0.76
N LYS A 19 26.46 12.96 -0.44
CA LYS A 19 25.90 11.99 -1.39
C LYS A 19 26.92 11.38 -2.36
N LEU A 20 28.21 11.48 -2.05
CA LEU A 20 29.31 10.89 -2.83
C LEU A 20 29.54 9.43 -2.42
N ILE A 21 28.49 8.61 -2.48
CA ILE A 21 28.48 7.29 -1.82
C ILE A 21 29.50 6.31 -2.40
N THR A 22 29.77 6.37 -3.70
CA THR A 22 30.76 5.50 -4.35
C THR A 22 32.14 5.72 -3.74
N ARG A 23 32.55 6.98 -3.55
CA ARG A 23 33.84 7.33 -2.94
C ARG A 23 33.90 6.91 -1.46
N ALA A 24 32.78 6.98 -0.75
CA ALA A 24 32.69 6.51 0.63
C ALA A 24 32.88 4.99 0.73
N LEU A 25 32.28 4.23 -0.19
CA LEU A 25 32.45 2.77 -0.28
C LEU A 25 33.86 2.36 -0.74
N ASP A 26 34.49 3.13 -1.62
CA ASP A 26 35.89 2.92 -2.01
C ASP A 26 36.83 3.09 -0.80
N LEU A 27 36.62 4.13 0.01
CA LEU A 27 37.39 4.35 1.23
C LEU A 27 37.13 3.28 2.30
N TYR A 28 35.89 2.80 2.42
CA TYR A 28 35.57 1.65 3.26
C TYR A 28 36.34 0.40 2.82
N SER A 29 36.37 0.12 1.52
CA SER A 29 37.10 -1.00 0.96
C SER A 29 38.60 -0.88 1.22
N GLU A 30 39.17 0.32 1.05
CA GLU A 30 40.57 0.62 1.36
C GLU A 30 40.89 0.40 2.84
N MET A 31 40.01 0.86 3.74
CA MET A 31 40.14 0.69 5.19
C MET A 31 40.25 -0.79 5.58
N VAL A 32 39.37 -1.63 5.01
CA VAL A 32 39.36 -3.09 5.24
C VAL A 32 40.63 -3.75 4.69
N VAL A 33 41.05 -3.41 3.46
CA VAL A 33 42.27 -3.94 2.83
C VAL A 33 43.52 -3.58 3.64
N ARG A 34 43.54 -2.41 4.28
CA ARG A 34 44.63 -1.97 5.16
C ARG A 34 44.60 -2.60 6.55
N GLY A 35 43.65 -3.49 6.83
CA GLY A 35 43.50 -4.16 8.11
C GLY A 35 43.01 -3.24 9.24
N ILE A 36 42.44 -2.09 8.91
CA ILE A 36 41.83 -1.19 9.89
C ILE A 36 40.38 -1.65 10.09
N SER A 37 40.04 -2.09 11.29
CA SER A 37 38.71 -2.64 11.59
C SER A 37 37.65 -1.54 11.57
N PRO A 38 36.59 -1.66 10.74
CA PRO A 38 35.43 -0.77 10.79
C PRO A 38 34.72 -0.87 12.14
N ASP A 39 34.15 0.24 12.59
CA ASP A 39 33.36 0.31 13.81
C ASP A 39 31.90 0.69 13.52
N ILE A 40 31.10 0.79 14.58
CA ILE A 40 29.68 1.16 14.47
C ILE A 40 29.46 2.53 13.79
N PHE A 41 30.41 3.46 13.89
CA PHE A 41 30.32 4.76 13.23
C PHE A 41 30.56 4.63 11.72
N THR A 42 31.51 3.77 11.31
CA THR A 42 31.74 3.48 9.89
C THR A 42 30.45 2.97 9.24
N TYR A 43 29.84 1.94 9.83
CA TYR A 43 28.60 1.35 9.31
C TYR A 43 27.43 2.32 9.33
N SER A 44 27.21 3.02 10.44
CA SER A 44 26.09 3.96 10.57
C SER A 44 26.17 5.09 9.53
N SER A 45 27.38 5.59 9.25
CA SER A 45 27.60 6.64 8.25
C SER A 45 27.32 6.14 6.82
N LEU A 46 27.85 4.97 6.46
CA LEU A 46 27.63 4.36 5.15
C LEU A 46 26.16 4.01 4.91
N MET A 47 25.50 3.44 5.92
CA MET A 47 24.08 3.11 5.87
C MET A 47 23.24 4.36 5.68
N TYR A 48 23.51 5.43 6.45
CA TYR A 48 22.85 6.72 6.28
C TYR A 48 23.03 7.29 4.87
N GLY A 49 24.27 7.28 4.35
CA GLY A 49 24.56 7.74 2.99
C GLY A 49 23.84 6.93 1.91
N LEU A 50 23.83 5.60 2.03
CA LEU A 50 23.12 4.70 1.12
C LEU A 50 21.60 4.90 1.16
N CYS A 51 21.05 5.15 2.35
CA CYS A 51 19.64 5.49 2.54
C CYS A 51 19.26 6.80 1.83
N ILE A 52 20.11 7.84 1.90
CA ILE A 52 19.84 9.13 1.23
C ILE A 52 19.77 8.98 -0.29
N VAL A 53 20.60 8.12 -0.87
CA VAL A 53 20.65 7.89 -2.32
C VAL A 53 19.67 6.80 -2.80
N GLY A 54 18.83 6.27 -1.91
CA GLY A 54 17.82 5.25 -2.23
C GLY A 54 18.36 3.83 -2.44
N ARG A 55 19.65 3.57 -2.18
CA ARG A 55 20.30 2.25 -2.33
C ARG A 55 20.03 1.36 -1.12
N LEU A 56 18.74 1.19 -0.77
CA LEU A 56 18.29 0.53 0.46
C LEU A 56 18.73 -0.94 0.59
N LYS A 57 18.86 -1.65 -0.54
CA LYS A 57 19.32 -3.05 -0.54
C LYS A 57 20.75 -3.15 0.01
N GLU A 58 21.64 -2.29 -0.46
CA GLU A 58 23.03 -2.27 0.00
C GLU A 58 23.14 -1.79 1.45
N ALA A 59 22.26 -0.88 1.87
CA ALA A 59 22.19 -0.47 3.27
C ALA A 59 21.78 -1.64 4.19
N THR A 60 20.87 -2.52 3.75
CA THR A 60 20.53 -3.75 4.48
C THR A 60 21.60 -4.82 4.41
N ASP A 61 22.36 -4.90 3.30
CA ASP A 61 23.49 -5.81 3.18
C ASP A 61 24.61 -5.40 4.16
N LEU A 62 24.86 -4.09 4.33
CA LEU A 62 25.79 -3.58 5.35
C LEU A 62 25.36 -3.89 6.78
N LEU A 63 24.06 -3.84 7.09
CA LEU A 63 23.55 -4.27 8.40
C LEU A 63 23.89 -5.75 8.66
N SER A 64 23.75 -6.59 7.62
CA SER A 64 24.05 -8.02 7.72
C SER A 64 25.56 -8.28 7.87
N ASP A 65 26.41 -7.55 7.13
CA ASP A 65 27.88 -7.60 7.25
C ASP A 65 28.35 -7.15 8.64
N MET A 66 27.74 -6.09 9.20
CA MET A 66 28.01 -5.61 10.55
C MET A 66 27.78 -6.70 11.61
N VAL A 67 26.65 -7.41 11.53
CA VAL A 67 26.34 -8.55 12.42
C VAL A 67 27.31 -9.70 12.21
N MET A 68 27.64 -10.05 10.96
CA MET A 68 28.62 -11.10 10.65
C MET A 68 30.01 -10.83 11.22
N ARG A 69 30.38 -9.55 11.37
CA ARG A 69 31.65 -9.12 11.96
C ARG A 69 31.60 -8.98 13.49
N ASN A 70 30.53 -9.44 14.12
CA ASN A 70 30.27 -9.34 15.56
C ASN A 70 30.26 -7.88 16.06
N ILE A 71 29.75 -6.96 15.25
CA ILE A 71 29.49 -5.58 15.66
C ILE A 71 27.99 -5.45 15.87
N ASP A 72 27.56 -5.19 17.10
CA ASP A 72 26.14 -5.16 17.45
C ASP A 72 25.46 -3.88 16.91
N PRO A 73 24.41 -4.00 16.09
CA PRO A 73 23.64 -2.84 15.65
C PRO A 73 22.95 -2.15 16.84
N ASN A 74 22.99 -0.83 16.87
CA ASN A 74 22.32 -0.05 17.92
C ASN A 74 20.99 0.54 17.42
N ILE A 75 20.31 1.24 18.31
CA ILE A 75 19.03 1.90 18.00
C ILE A 75 19.12 2.90 16.84
N TYR A 76 20.25 3.59 16.68
CA TYR A 76 20.46 4.55 15.60
C TYR A 76 20.56 3.85 14.23
N THR A 77 21.26 2.72 14.18
CA THR A 77 21.40 1.89 12.97
C THR A 77 20.03 1.42 12.47
N PHE A 78 19.20 0.90 13.38
CA PHE A 78 17.83 0.48 13.04
C PHE A 78 16.93 1.64 12.66
N ASN A 79 16.93 2.73 13.46
CA ASN A 79 16.08 3.90 13.19
C ASN A 79 16.38 4.52 11.82
N THR A 80 17.66 4.60 11.43
CA THR A 80 18.08 5.12 10.12
C THR A 80 17.47 4.33 8.96
N LEU A 81 17.55 3.01 9.01
CA LEU A 81 16.99 2.15 7.98
C LEU A 81 15.45 2.16 7.99
N VAL A 82 14.83 2.08 9.17
CA VAL A 82 13.36 2.12 9.30
C VAL A 82 12.81 3.41 8.68
N ASP A 83 13.40 4.55 9.02
CA ASP A 83 13.05 5.85 8.47
C ASP A 83 13.18 5.89 6.93
N ALA A 84 14.29 5.36 6.40
CA ALA A 84 14.54 5.33 4.97
C ALA A 84 13.56 4.43 4.21
N PHE A 85 13.26 3.23 4.72
CA PHE A 85 12.26 2.34 4.11
C PHE A 85 10.86 2.97 4.09
N PHE A 86 10.50 3.71 5.15
CA PHE A 86 9.22 4.40 5.20
C PHE A 86 9.13 5.59 4.24
N LYS A 87 10.20 6.37 4.09
CA LYS A 87 10.27 7.48 3.11
C LYS A 87 10.15 7.00 1.67
N GLU A 88 10.66 5.81 1.35
CA GLU A 88 10.50 5.15 0.05
C GLU A 88 9.17 4.38 -0.10
N GLY A 89 8.26 4.47 0.89
CA GLY A 89 6.95 3.79 0.85
C GLY A 89 6.99 2.27 1.02
N ARG A 90 8.15 1.70 1.34
CA ARG A 90 8.40 0.26 1.54
C ARG A 90 8.04 -0.19 2.96
N VAL A 91 6.74 -0.04 3.29
CA VAL A 91 6.19 -0.26 4.64
C VAL A 91 6.39 -1.69 5.15
N LYS A 92 6.34 -2.70 4.27
CA LYS A 92 6.48 -4.11 4.65
C LYS A 92 7.89 -4.39 5.17
N GLU A 93 8.90 -3.90 4.45
CA GLU A 93 10.31 -4.03 4.80
C GLU A 93 10.64 -3.28 6.08
N ALA A 94 10.12 -2.06 6.25
CA ALA A 94 10.30 -1.30 7.48
C ALA A 94 9.73 -2.03 8.72
N LYS A 95 8.57 -2.67 8.60
CA LYS A 95 7.99 -3.51 9.67
C LYS A 95 8.81 -4.76 9.94
N SER A 96 9.31 -5.42 8.89
CA SER A 96 10.21 -6.57 9.04
C SER A 96 11.45 -6.17 9.83
N LEU A 97 12.03 -5.01 9.51
CA LEU A 97 13.20 -4.50 10.19
C LEU A 97 12.92 -4.14 11.67
N LEU A 98 11.74 -3.59 11.97
CA LEU A 98 11.30 -3.37 13.35
C LEU A 98 11.20 -4.70 14.14
N ALA A 99 10.73 -5.78 13.50
CA ALA A 99 10.69 -7.09 14.12
C ALA A 99 12.12 -7.66 14.36
N VAL A 100 13.05 -7.42 13.43
CA VAL A 100 14.47 -7.77 13.61
C VAL A 100 15.09 -6.99 14.77
N MET A 101 14.83 -5.67 14.87
CA MET A 101 15.28 -4.81 15.97
C MET A 101 14.86 -5.38 17.34
N ILE A 102 13.59 -5.76 17.48
CA ILE A 102 13.05 -6.35 18.72
C ILE A 102 13.70 -7.71 19.02
N LYS A 103 13.87 -8.58 18.01
CA LYS A 103 14.54 -9.88 18.17
C LYS A 103 16.01 -9.75 18.57
N ALA A 104 16.67 -8.70 18.12
CA ALA A 104 18.04 -8.36 18.52
C ALA A 104 18.13 -7.76 19.93
N GLY A 105 17.02 -7.64 20.66
CA GLY A 105 16.98 -7.07 22.01
C GLY A 105 17.06 -5.54 22.06
N VAL A 106 17.04 -4.87 20.90
CA VAL A 106 17.05 -3.40 20.81
C VAL A 106 15.61 -2.90 20.92
N LYS A 107 15.29 -2.16 21.98
CA LYS A 107 13.93 -1.65 22.21
C LYS A 107 13.64 -0.42 21.34
N PRO A 108 12.54 -0.40 20.58
CA PRO A 108 12.07 0.79 19.86
C PRO A 108 11.85 1.98 20.80
N ASP A 109 12.26 3.17 20.37
CA ASP A 109 12.11 4.41 21.13
C ASP A 109 11.19 5.41 20.43
N VAL A 110 11.08 6.62 21.01
CA VAL A 110 10.27 7.70 20.44
C VAL A 110 10.67 8.06 19.01
N VAL A 111 11.95 7.94 18.66
CA VAL A 111 12.43 8.20 17.29
C VAL A 111 11.94 7.11 16.35
N THR A 112 12.01 5.84 16.75
CA THR A 112 11.44 4.73 15.97
C THR A 112 9.96 4.97 15.68
N TYR A 113 9.15 5.25 16.71
CA TYR A 113 7.72 5.47 16.55
C TYR A 113 7.38 6.73 15.74
N ASN A 114 8.16 7.80 15.87
CA ASN A 114 8.02 8.99 15.05
C ASN A 114 8.28 8.68 13.57
N SER A 115 9.34 7.94 13.24
CA SER A 115 9.60 7.52 11.85
C SER A 115 8.50 6.62 11.29
N LEU A 116 7.92 5.73 12.10
CA LEU A 116 6.75 4.95 11.70
C LEU A 116 5.56 5.87 11.38
N MET A 117 5.24 6.81 12.28
CA MET A 117 4.12 7.74 12.11
C MET A 117 4.29 8.64 10.89
N ASP A 118 5.48 9.21 10.69
CA ASP A 118 5.79 10.07 9.55
C ASP A 118 5.68 9.27 8.24
N GLY A 119 6.25 8.06 8.23
CA GLY A 119 6.11 7.10 7.16
C GLY A 119 4.67 6.78 6.79
N TYR A 120 3.81 6.52 7.79
CA TYR A 120 2.37 6.33 7.55
C TYR A 120 1.69 7.57 6.98
N CYS A 121 2.10 8.78 7.40
CA CYS A 121 1.60 10.01 6.81
C CYS A 121 2.05 10.18 5.35
N LEU A 122 3.27 9.76 4.99
CA LEU A 122 3.82 9.83 3.64
C LEU A 122 3.11 8.87 2.66
N VAL A 123 2.81 7.64 3.09
CA VAL A 123 1.99 6.68 2.31
C VAL A 123 0.48 6.96 2.42
N ASN A 124 0.13 8.12 2.95
CA ASN A 124 -1.21 8.62 3.20
C ASN A 124 -2.10 7.74 4.10
N GLU A 125 -1.56 6.80 4.87
CA GLU A 125 -2.28 6.01 5.87
C GLU A 125 -2.33 6.73 7.24
N VAL A 126 -2.80 7.98 7.28
CA VAL A 126 -2.78 8.86 8.47
C VAL A 126 -3.51 8.22 9.67
N SER A 127 -4.57 7.44 9.43
CA SER A 127 -5.27 6.66 10.47
C SER A 127 -4.35 5.73 11.27
N LYS A 128 -3.36 5.09 10.61
CA LYS A 128 -2.39 4.23 11.30
C LYS A 128 -1.36 5.04 12.07
N GLY A 129 -0.96 6.19 11.54
CA GLY A 129 -0.14 7.17 12.28
C GLY A 129 -0.84 7.63 13.57
N LYS A 130 -2.14 7.96 13.48
CA LYS A 130 -2.99 8.32 14.62
C LYS A 130 -3.12 7.20 15.65
N HIS A 131 -3.33 5.96 15.18
CA HIS A 131 -3.36 4.80 16.07
C HIS A 131 -2.05 4.65 16.82
N LEU A 132 -0.90 4.67 16.13
CA LEU A 132 0.42 4.60 16.78
C LEU A 132 0.62 5.71 17.81
N PHE A 133 0.28 6.95 17.44
CA PHE A 133 0.35 8.09 18.36
C PHE A 133 -0.48 7.85 19.64
N SER A 134 -1.66 7.22 19.52
CA SER A 134 -2.50 6.86 20.68
C SER A 134 -1.92 5.73 21.52
N THR A 135 -1.24 4.76 20.91
CA THR A 135 -0.64 3.60 21.58
C THR A 135 0.67 3.92 22.31
N MET A 136 1.43 4.94 21.88
CA MET A 136 2.76 5.28 22.45
C MET A 136 2.82 5.35 24.00
N PRO A 137 1.89 6.02 24.72
CA PRO A 137 1.94 6.03 26.19
C PRO A 137 1.58 4.68 26.82
N GLN A 138 0.75 3.87 26.15
CA GLN A 138 0.33 2.55 26.67
C GLN A 138 1.50 1.56 26.70
N ILE A 139 2.46 1.73 25.79
CA ILE A 139 3.70 0.95 25.71
C ILE A 139 4.87 1.60 26.47
N GLY A 140 4.62 2.68 27.21
CA GLY A 140 5.64 3.37 28.02
C GLY A 140 6.55 4.33 27.23
N VAL A 141 6.20 4.70 26.00
CA VAL A 141 6.96 5.67 25.20
C VAL A 141 6.34 7.07 25.33
N THR A 142 7.12 8.01 25.88
CA THR A 142 6.70 9.41 26.02
C THR A 142 6.77 10.13 24.69
N ARG A 143 5.67 10.77 24.29
CA ARG A 143 5.60 11.60 23.07
C ARG A 143 6.49 12.84 23.23
N ASN A 144 7.12 13.27 22.15
CA ASN A 144 7.92 14.50 22.12
C ASN A 144 7.32 15.51 21.12
N VAL A 145 7.93 16.71 21.04
CA VAL A 145 7.48 17.77 20.14
C VAL A 145 7.35 17.26 18.69
N GLN A 146 8.31 16.46 18.23
CA GLN A 146 8.29 15.89 16.89
C GLN A 146 7.09 14.96 16.66
N SER A 147 6.69 14.16 17.65
CA SER A 147 5.48 13.33 17.57
C SER A 147 4.22 14.17 17.28
N TYR A 148 4.08 15.32 17.95
CA TYR A 148 2.98 16.25 17.72
C TYR A 148 3.08 16.94 16.36
N THR A 149 4.28 17.40 15.96
CA THR A 149 4.51 18.02 14.65
C THR A 149 4.16 17.09 13.50
N ILE A 150 4.53 15.81 13.57
CA ILE A 150 4.19 14.80 12.55
C ILE A 150 2.67 14.65 12.46
N MET A 151 1.97 14.55 13.60
CA MET A 151 0.51 14.46 13.60
C MET A 151 -0.14 15.71 13.00
N ILE A 152 0.32 16.91 13.38
CA ILE A 152 -0.19 18.17 12.84
C ILE A 152 0.03 18.26 11.34
N ASN A 153 1.21 17.89 10.83
CA ASN A 153 1.51 17.89 9.40
C ASN A 153 0.65 16.87 8.62
N GLY A 154 0.41 15.69 9.19
CA GLY A 154 -0.50 14.69 8.63
C GLY A 154 -1.94 15.21 8.52
N PHE A 155 -2.48 15.75 9.62
CA PHE A 155 -3.81 16.37 9.63
C PHE A 155 -3.89 17.63 8.77
N TRP A 156 -2.80 18.39 8.67
CA TRP A 156 -2.72 19.60 7.86
C TRP A 156 -3.06 19.29 6.40
N ARG A 157 -2.57 18.18 5.84
CA ARG A 157 -2.86 17.79 4.44
C ARG A 157 -4.36 17.60 4.18
N ILE A 158 -5.09 16.99 5.12
CA ILE A 158 -6.54 16.78 5.03
C ILE A 158 -7.31 18.09 5.29
N SER A 159 -6.90 18.84 6.31
CA SER A 159 -7.49 20.16 6.61
C SER A 159 -7.29 21.17 5.48
N HIS A 160 -6.17 21.08 4.77
CA HIS A 160 -5.84 21.94 3.64
C HIS A 160 -6.74 21.62 2.44
N ALA A 161 -7.04 20.34 2.19
CA ALA A 161 -8.02 19.96 1.16
C ALA A 161 -9.40 20.58 1.45
N TRP A 162 -9.85 20.57 2.72
CA TRP A 162 -11.07 21.26 3.12
C TRP A 162 -11.01 22.78 2.99
N LYS A 163 -9.87 23.38 3.35
CA LYS A 163 -9.67 24.83 3.21
C LYS A 163 -9.71 25.27 1.74
N LEU A 164 -9.11 24.51 0.84
CA LEU A 164 -9.15 24.76 -0.60
C LEU A 164 -10.57 24.64 -1.17
N LEU A 165 -11.37 23.67 -0.70
CA LEU A 165 -12.78 23.57 -1.08
C LEU A 165 -13.59 24.79 -0.64
N ASN A 166 -13.37 25.27 0.59
CA ASN A 166 -14.04 26.48 1.08
C ASN A 166 -13.59 27.72 0.30
N GLU A 167 -12.29 27.86 0.01
CA GLU A 167 -11.78 28.97 -0.82
C GLU A 167 -12.38 28.96 -2.23
N MET A 168 -12.58 27.77 -2.82
CA MET A 168 -13.25 27.62 -4.12
C MET A 168 -14.68 28.17 -4.06
N HIS A 169 -15.43 27.80 -3.02
CA HIS A 169 -16.78 28.29 -2.76
C HIS A 169 -16.81 29.81 -2.55
N ASP A 170 -15.91 30.35 -1.73
CA ASP A 170 -15.82 31.79 -1.43
C ASP A 170 -15.48 32.62 -2.67
N ARG A 171 -14.78 32.04 -3.66
CA ARG A 171 -14.50 32.65 -4.96
C ARG A 171 -15.63 32.49 -5.99
N GLY A 172 -16.80 32.00 -5.57
CA GLY A 172 -17.96 31.81 -6.44
C GLY A 172 -17.80 30.63 -7.41
N GLN A 173 -16.88 29.70 -7.12
CA GLN A 173 -16.66 28.48 -7.90
C GLN A 173 -17.01 27.28 -7.01
N PRO A 174 -18.30 26.94 -6.84
CA PRO A 174 -18.69 25.81 -5.99
C PRO A 174 -18.12 24.50 -6.53
N ALA A 175 -17.64 23.64 -5.62
CA ALA A 175 -17.12 22.32 -5.97
C ALA A 175 -18.23 21.48 -6.63
N ASN A 176 -17.87 20.79 -7.71
CA ASN A 176 -18.78 19.91 -8.42
C ASN A 176 -18.59 18.45 -7.95
N VAL A 177 -19.42 17.54 -8.47
CA VAL A 177 -19.35 16.11 -8.16
C VAL A 177 -17.93 15.57 -8.36
N ILE A 178 -17.26 15.91 -9.46
CA ILE A 178 -15.91 15.42 -9.79
C ILE A 178 -14.88 15.82 -8.72
N THR A 179 -14.90 17.07 -8.25
CA THR A 179 -14.01 17.54 -7.18
C THR A 179 -14.22 16.74 -5.90
N TYR A 180 -15.50 16.50 -5.54
CA TYR A 180 -15.83 15.72 -4.36
C TYR A 180 -15.52 14.23 -4.51
N THR A 181 -15.73 13.62 -5.68
CA THR A 181 -15.35 12.23 -5.97
C THR A 181 -13.84 12.05 -5.88
N SER A 182 -13.06 13.03 -6.33
CA SER A 182 -11.59 12.99 -6.23
C SER A 182 -11.12 13.07 -4.78
N LEU A 183 -11.76 13.91 -3.96
CA LEU A 183 -11.47 13.97 -2.53
C LEU A 183 -11.89 12.68 -1.82
N LEU A 184 -13.05 12.11 -2.20
CA LEU A 184 -13.52 10.84 -1.65
C LEU A 184 -12.57 9.69 -2.00
N ASP A 185 -12.07 9.63 -3.24
CA ASP A 185 -11.04 8.66 -3.65
C ASP A 185 -9.75 8.82 -2.83
N ALA A 186 -9.32 10.07 -2.60
CA ALA A 186 -8.17 10.35 -1.74
C ALA A 186 -8.40 9.87 -0.30
N LEU A 187 -9.54 10.18 0.31
CA LEU A 187 -9.89 9.73 1.66
C LEU A 187 -9.98 8.19 1.75
N CYS A 188 -10.55 7.54 0.75
CA CYS A 188 -10.62 6.08 0.65
C CYS A 188 -9.22 5.45 0.54
N LYS A 189 -8.33 6.00 -0.29
CA LYS A 189 -6.92 5.58 -0.37
C LYS A 189 -6.20 5.78 0.96
N ASN A 190 -6.57 6.80 1.70
CA ASN A 190 -5.99 7.14 3.00
C ASN A 190 -6.55 6.32 4.18
N LYS A 191 -7.56 5.48 3.91
CA LYS A 191 -8.28 4.68 4.92
C LYS A 191 -8.98 5.53 5.98
N GLU A 192 -9.39 6.73 5.58
CA GLU A 192 -10.18 7.68 6.36
C GLU A 192 -11.66 7.52 5.99
N LEU A 193 -12.19 6.34 6.32
CA LEU A 193 -13.54 5.95 5.90
C LEU A 193 -14.62 6.78 6.59
N ASP A 194 -14.41 7.17 7.85
CA ASP A 194 -15.38 7.98 8.61
C ASP A 194 -15.51 9.39 7.98
N GLU A 195 -14.38 9.98 7.61
CA GLU A 195 -14.32 11.24 6.88
C GLU A 195 -14.91 11.11 5.46
N ALA A 196 -14.69 9.99 4.77
CA ALA A 196 -15.30 9.72 3.46
C ALA A 196 -16.84 9.64 3.54
N PHE A 197 -17.39 9.01 4.59
CA PHE A 197 -18.84 8.97 4.82
C PHE A 197 -19.41 10.34 5.21
N ALA A 198 -18.71 11.09 6.07
CA ALA A 198 -19.09 12.45 6.41
C ALA A 198 -19.10 13.35 5.16
N LEU A 199 -18.15 13.16 4.25
CA LEU A 199 -18.11 13.85 2.97
C LEU A 199 -19.28 13.45 2.07
N LEU A 200 -19.58 12.15 1.92
CA LEU A 200 -20.75 11.71 1.13
C LEU A 200 -22.04 12.34 1.65
N LYS A 201 -22.25 12.33 2.97
CA LYS A 201 -23.40 12.97 3.60
C LYS A 201 -23.44 14.48 3.32
N LYS A 202 -22.31 15.16 3.39
CA LYS A 202 -22.21 16.59 3.07
C LYS A 202 -22.56 16.90 1.61
N ILE A 203 -22.14 16.05 0.66
CA ILE A 203 -22.51 16.18 -0.76
C ILE A 203 -24.03 16.11 -0.91
N GLU A 204 -24.65 15.12 -0.27
CA GLU A 204 -26.10 14.92 -0.28
C GLU A 204 -26.86 16.08 0.40
N ASP A 205 -26.37 16.57 1.55
CA ASP A 205 -26.95 17.70 2.29
C ASP A 205 -26.85 19.03 1.51
N GLN A 206 -25.86 19.17 0.64
CA GLN A 206 -25.71 20.32 -0.27
C GLN A 206 -26.59 20.22 -1.52
N GLY A 207 -27.42 19.18 -1.63
CA GLY A 207 -28.30 18.95 -2.78
C GLY A 207 -27.56 18.49 -4.05
N ILE A 208 -26.26 18.17 -3.94
CA ILE A 208 -25.48 17.62 -5.03
C ILE A 208 -25.77 16.12 -5.08
N GLN A 209 -26.28 15.61 -6.20
CA GLN A 209 -26.50 14.17 -6.36
C GLN A 209 -25.18 13.47 -6.66
N PRO A 210 -24.71 12.54 -5.81
CA PRO A 210 -23.56 11.72 -6.12
C PRO A 210 -23.82 10.94 -7.41
N ASP A 211 -22.82 10.86 -8.27
CA ASP A 211 -22.92 10.03 -9.47
C ASP A 211 -22.57 8.57 -9.17
N MET A 212 -22.81 7.72 -10.17
CA MET A 212 -22.45 6.30 -10.12
C MET A 212 -20.95 6.08 -9.84
N TYR A 213 -20.09 6.95 -10.36
CA TYR A 213 -18.65 6.84 -10.18
C TYR A 213 -18.26 7.07 -8.71
N THR A 214 -18.92 8.01 -8.03
CA THR A 214 -18.71 8.31 -6.61
C THR A 214 -19.00 7.09 -5.74
N TYR A 215 -20.12 6.39 -5.97
CA TYR A 215 -20.43 5.15 -5.26
C TYR A 215 -19.45 4.03 -5.61
N THR A 216 -19.00 3.94 -6.87
CA THR A 216 -17.98 2.96 -7.28
C THR A 216 -16.68 3.16 -6.51
N VAL A 217 -16.21 4.41 -6.39
CA VAL A 217 -15.00 4.76 -5.63
C VAL A 217 -15.14 4.39 -4.16
N LEU A 218 -16.27 4.73 -3.54
CA LEU A 218 -16.51 4.43 -2.12
C LEU A 218 -16.53 2.92 -1.85
N ILE A 219 -17.27 2.15 -2.65
CA ILE A 219 -17.35 0.69 -2.53
C ILE A 219 -15.98 0.06 -2.75
N HIS A 220 -15.24 0.48 -3.79
CA HIS A 220 -13.89 0.00 -4.05
C HIS A 220 -12.95 0.29 -2.87
N GLY A 221 -13.00 1.51 -2.31
CA GLY A 221 -12.26 1.89 -1.12
C GLY A 221 -12.56 1.00 0.09
N LEU A 222 -13.85 0.76 0.38
CA LEU A 222 -14.31 -0.09 1.48
C LEU A 222 -13.85 -1.56 1.31
N CYS A 223 -14.00 -2.11 0.10
CA CYS A 223 -13.53 -3.45 -0.23
C CYS A 223 -12.00 -3.56 -0.11
N ASN A 224 -11.26 -2.51 -0.46
CA ASN A 224 -9.79 -2.51 -0.35
C ASN A 224 -9.30 -2.47 1.11
N VAL A 225 -10.05 -1.82 2.00
CA VAL A 225 -9.78 -1.82 3.46
C VAL A 225 -10.27 -3.11 4.13
N GLY A 226 -11.08 -3.92 3.44
CA GLY A 226 -11.63 -5.18 3.96
C GLY A 226 -12.97 -5.03 4.70
N ARG A 227 -13.61 -3.86 4.65
CA ARG A 227 -14.95 -3.64 5.22
C ARG A 227 -16.06 -3.96 4.21
N VAL A 228 -16.10 -5.20 3.75
CA VAL A 228 -17.02 -5.65 2.68
C VAL A 228 -18.49 -5.57 3.09
N GLU A 229 -18.84 -5.84 4.36
CA GLU A 229 -20.22 -5.70 4.84
C GLU A 229 -20.74 -4.26 4.76
N THR A 230 -19.90 -3.27 5.08
CA THR A 230 -20.25 -1.85 4.91
C THR A 230 -20.36 -1.52 3.42
N ALA A 231 -19.50 -2.08 2.57
CA ALA A 231 -19.60 -1.93 1.12
C ALA A 231 -20.95 -2.49 0.58
N LYS A 232 -21.42 -3.63 1.10
CA LYS A 232 -22.76 -4.20 0.79
C LYS A 232 -23.88 -3.24 1.16
N GLN A 233 -23.81 -2.63 2.35
CA GLN A 233 -24.80 -1.64 2.80
C GLN A 233 -24.82 -0.41 1.87
N VAL A 234 -23.65 0.09 1.47
CA VAL A 234 -23.56 1.21 0.50
C VAL A 234 -24.12 0.82 -0.86
N PHE A 235 -23.84 -0.38 -1.34
CA PHE A 235 -24.38 -0.90 -2.60
C PHE A 235 -25.91 -1.07 -2.53
N GLN A 236 -26.46 -1.53 -1.41
CA GLN A 236 -27.90 -1.60 -1.18
C GLN A 236 -28.54 -0.20 -1.15
N HIS A 237 -27.90 0.76 -0.48
CA HIS A 237 -28.35 2.15 -0.47
C HIS A 237 -28.36 2.77 -1.87
N PHE A 238 -27.34 2.49 -2.68
CA PHE A 238 -27.27 2.87 -4.09
C PHE A 238 -28.47 2.32 -4.89
N LEU A 239 -28.84 1.05 -4.68
CA LEU A 239 -30.02 0.45 -5.32
C LEU A 239 -31.34 1.09 -4.84
N ILE A 240 -31.50 1.33 -3.54
CA ILE A 240 -32.70 1.92 -2.95
C ILE A 240 -32.94 3.35 -3.44
N LYS A 241 -31.85 4.11 -3.69
CA LYS A 241 -31.92 5.43 -4.31
C LYS A 241 -32.33 5.42 -5.78
N GLY A 242 -32.52 4.25 -6.38
CA GLY A 242 -33.00 4.09 -7.75
C GLY A 242 -31.89 4.16 -8.82
N TYR A 243 -30.62 4.06 -8.43
CA TYR A 243 -29.55 3.97 -9.42
C TYR A 243 -29.46 2.56 -10.02
N HIS A 244 -29.22 2.50 -11.33
CA HIS A 244 -28.99 1.25 -12.04
C HIS A 244 -27.49 0.88 -11.99
N PRO A 245 -27.12 -0.28 -11.44
CA PRO A 245 -25.73 -0.74 -11.47
C PRO A 245 -25.24 -0.97 -12.91
N ASP A 246 -24.00 -0.58 -13.18
CA ASP A 246 -23.28 -0.88 -14.41
C ASP A 246 -22.36 -2.06 -14.16
N VAL A 247 -21.68 -2.48 -15.22
CA VAL A 247 -20.74 -3.60 -15.14
C VAL A 247 -19.67 -3.28 -14.10
N ARG A 248 -19.14 -2.05 -14.07
CA ARG A 248 -18.01 -1.66 -13.21
C ARG A 248 -18.31 -1.74 -11.72
N ILE A 249 -19.42 -1.17 -11.25
CA ILE A 249 -19.75 -1.18 -9.82
C ILE A 249 -20.03 -2.61 -9.33
N CYS A 250 -20.68 -3.43 -10.17
CA CYS A 250 -20.89 -4.84 -9.86
C CYS A 250 -19.58 -5.63 -9.86
N THR A 251 -18.68 -5.42 -10.84
CA THR A 251 -17.35 -6.06 -10.86
C THR A 251 -16.55 -5.71 -9.60
N VAL A 252 -16.57 -4.44 -9.17
CA VAL A 252 -15.90 -4.00 -7.93
C VAL A 252 -16.49 -4.69 -6.69
N MET A 253 -17.81 -4.81 -6.63
CA MET A 253 -18.49 -5.47 -5.52
C MET A 253 -18.19 -6.98 -5.49
N ILE A 254 -18.23 -7.64 -6.65
CA ILE A 254 -17.83 -9.04 -6.85
C ILE A 254 -16.39 -9.25 -6.40
N TRP A 255 -15.46 -8.39 -6.81
CA TRP A 255 -14.06 -8.44 -6.37
C TRP A 255 -13.94 -8.36 -4.85
N GLY A 256 -14.70 -7.46 -4.22
CA GLY A 256 -14.76 -7.33 -2.76
C GLY A 256 -15.27 -8.58 -2.06
N LEU A 257 -16.33 -9.20 -2.57
CA LEU A 257 -16.91 -10.44 -2.05
C LEU A 257 -15.95 -11.63 -2.20
N CYS A 258 -15.27 -11.72 -3.34
CA CYS A 258 -14.23 -12.72 -3.58
C CYS A 258 -13.07 -12.61 -2.58
N LYS A 259 -12.70 -11.39 -2.16
CA LYS A 259 -11.64 -11.19 -1.14
C LYS A 259 -11.98 -11.74 0.24
N VAL A 260 -13.26 -11.86 0.59
CA VAL A 260 -13.74 -12.40 1.88
C VAL A 260 -14.28 -13.83 1.74
N ASP A 261 -13.92 -14.53 0.65
CA ASP A 261 -14.33 -15.90 0.34
C ASP A 261 -15.86 -16.10 0.24
N SER A 262 -16.63 -15.03 0.06
CA SER A 262 -18.09 -15.07 -0.10
C SER A 262 -18.48 -15.31 -1.56
N PHE A 263 -18.05 -16.46 -2.10
CA PHE A 263 -18.23 -16.81 -3.51
C PHE A 263 -19.69 -16.98 -3.92
N ASP A 264 -20.55 -17.51 -3.04
CA ASP A 264 -21.97 -17.68 -3.32
C ASP A 264 -22.67 -16.34 -3.58
N GLU A 265 -22.32 -15.31 -2.80
CA GLU A 265 -22.83 -13.95 -3.00
C GLU A 265 -22.26 -13.31 -4.26
N ALA A 266 -20.98 -13.56 -4.58
CA ALA A 266 -20.34 -13.07 -5.80
C ALA A 266 -21.00 -13.66 -7.05
N LEU A 267 -21.30 -14.97 -7.04
CA LEU A 267 -22.02 -15.66 -8.11
C LEU A 267 -23.48 -15.20 -8.20
N ALA A 268 -24.17 -15.03 -7.08
CA ALA A 268 -25.53 -14.49 -7.06
C ALA A 268 -25.58 -13.06 -7.64
N LEU A 269 -24.59 -12.22 -7.33
CA LEU A 269 -24.49 -10.88 -7.90
C LEU A 269 -24.20 -10.93 -9.40
N LYS A 270 -23.34 -11.84 -9.86
CA LYS A 270 -23.09 -12.10 -11.29
C LYS A 270 -24.36 -12.55 -12.02
N SER A 271 -25.18 -13.43 -11.44
CA SER A 271 -26.47 -13.83 -12.04
C SER A 271 -27.46 -12.66 -12.08
N ARG A 272 -27.55 -11.87 -11.00
CA ARG A 272 -28.38 -10.66 -10.97
C ARG A 272 -27.96 -9.62 -12.01
N MET A 273 -26.68 -9.54 -12.37
CA MET A 273 -26.22 -8.67 -13.46
C MET A 273 -26.87 -9.06 -14.80
N GLU A 274 -27.03 -10.36 -15.06
CA GLU A 274 -27.63 -10.89 -16.29
C GLU A 274 -29.13 -10.63 -16.35
N GLU A 275 -29.82 -10.82 -15.22
CA GLU A 275 -31.24 -10.51 -15.08
C GLU A 275 -31.53 -9.02 -15.31
N ASN A 276 -30.62 -8.13 -14.92
CA ASN A 276 -30.76 -6.68 -15.08
C ASN A 276 -30.20 -6.15 -16.41
N HIS A 277 -29.98 -7.01 -17.41
CA HIS A 277 -29.41 -6.67 -18.72
C HIS A 277 -28.01 -6.00 -18.67
N CYS A 278 -27.30 -6.14 -17.56
CA CYS A 278 -25.94 -5.63 -17.36
C CYS A 278 -24.95 -6.79 -17.54
N LEU A 279 -24.64 -7.17 -18.78
CA LEU A 279 -23.88 -8.40 -19.04
C LEU A 279 -22.47 -8.38 -18.39
N PRO A 280 -22.11 -9.40 -17.60
CA PRO A 280 -20.75 -9.57 -17.10
C PRO A 280 -19.73 -9.61 -18.25
N ASN A 281 -18.70 -8.78 -18.17
CA ASN A 281 -17.61 -8.74 -19.15
C ASN A 281 -16.46 -9.68 -18.77
N ALA A 282 -15.43 -9.75 -19.62
CA ALA A 282 -14.23 -10.54 -19.37
C ALA A 282 -13.64 -10.30 -17.97
N VAL A 283 -13.42 -9.03 -17.60
CA VAL A 283 -12.85 -8.63 -16.29
C VAL A 283 -13.67 -9.19 -15.10
N THR A 284 -14.99 -9.29 -15.24
CA THR A 284 -15.86 -9.85 -14.19
C THR A 284 -15.63 -11.35 -14.01
N PHE A 285 -15.59 -12.11 -15.10
CA PHE A 285 -15.27 -13.54 -15.06
C PHE A 285 -13.85 -13.79 -14.55
N GLU A 286 -12.86 -13.06 -15.08
CA GLU A 286 -11.45 -13.14 -14.68
C GLU A 286 -11.26 -12.91 -13.19
N THR A 287 -11.99 -11.94 -12.62
CA THR A 287 -11.95 -11.62 -11.20
C THR A 287 -12.41 -12.78 -10.33
N ILE A 288 -13.53 -13.42 -10.68
CA ILE A 288 -14.08 -14.55 -9.93
C ILE A 288 -13.19 -15.79 -10.11
N ILE A 289 -12.80 -16.10 -11.35
CA ILE A 289 -11.96 -17.25 -11.68
C ILE A 289 -10.62 -17.17 -10.92
N ARG A 290 -9.94 -16.02 -10.95
CA ARG A 290 -8.69 -15.84 -10.20
C ARG A 290 -8.88 -16.10 -8.70
N ALA A 291 -9.93 -15.55 -8.10
CA ALA A 291 -10.18 -15.73 -6.68
C ALA A 291 -10.52 -17.20 -6.31
N LEU A 292 -11.23 -17.93 -7.19
CA LEU A 292 -11.50 -19.35 -6.99
C LEU A 292 -10.24 -20.21 -7.10
N LEU A 293 -9.34 -19.89 -8.03
CA LEU A 293 -8.06 -20.57 -8.20
C LEU A 293 -7.12 -20.34 -7.02
N GLU A 294 -7.11 -19.13 -6.44
CA GLU A 294 -6.38 -18.83 -5.20
C GLU A 294 -6.86 -19.66 -4.00
N LYS A 295 -8.09 -20.20 -4.07
CA LYS A 295 -8.74 -20.99 -3.00
C LYS A 295 -8.93 -22.47 -3.36
N ASP A 296 -8.22 -22.96 -4.38
CA ASP A 296 -8.25 -24.35 -4.86
C ASP A 296 -9.65 -24.86 -5.29
N LYS A 297 -10.60 -23.96 -5.58
CA LYS A 297 -11.95 -24.30 -6.07
C LYS A 297 -11.95 -24.46 -7.60
N ASN A 298 -11.18 -25.44 -8.09
CA ASN A 298 -10.89 -25.58 -9.51
C ASN A 298 -12.13 -25.90 -10.36
N GLU A 299 -13.06 -26.72 -9.87
CA GLU A 299 -14.25 -27.13 -10.65
C GLU A 299 -15.20 -25.96 -10.93
N ASP A 300 -15.42 -25.09 -9.94
CA ASP A 300 -16.22 -23.86 -10.10
C ASP A 300 -15.51 -22.89 -11.06
N ALA A 301 -14.18 -22.80 -10.97
CA ALA A 301 -13.37 -21.99 -11.88
C ALA A 301 -13.45 -22.50 -13.33
N LYS A 302 -13.40 -23.83 -13.55
CA LYS A 302 -13.57 -24.45 -14.89
C LYS A 302 -14.93 -24.10 -15.47
N LYS A 303 -15.99 -24.24 -14.68
CA LYS A 303 -17.37 -23.97 -15.10
C LYS A 303 -17.55 -22.53 -15.57
N LEU A 304 -17.00 -21.57 -14.84
CA LEU A 304 -17.04 -20.16 -15.21
C LEU A 304 -16.17 -19.85 -16.44
N LEU A 305 -15.04 -20.54 -16.59
CA LEU A 305 -14.17 -20.41 -17.77
C LEU A 305 -14.86 -20.93 -19.03
N SER A 306 -15.48 -22.11 -18.97
CA SER A 306 -16.30 -22.64 -20.07
C SER A 306 -17.46 -21.70 -20.42
N GLU A 307 -18.10 -21.10 -19.41
CA GLU A 307 -19.16 -20.11 -19.62
C GLU A 307 -18.62 -18.83 -20.31
N MET A 308 -17.45 -18.35 -19.91
CA MET A 308 -16.80 -17.18 -20.52
C MET A 308 -16.44 -17.43 -21.99
N ILE A 309 -15.95 -18.64 -22.32
CA ILE A 309 -15.64 -19.07 -23.70
C ILE A 309 -16.93 -19.17 -24.52
N ALA A 310 -17.98 -19.79 -23.99
CA ALA A 310 -19.27 -19.93 -24.68
C ALA A 310 -19.90 -18.58 -25.04
N ARG A 311 -19.59 -17.52 -24.28
CA ARG A 311 -20.03 -16.14 -24.55
C ARG A 311 -19.17 -15.38 -25.54
N GLY A 312 -18.09 -15.97 -26.05
CA GLY A 312 -17.14 -15.32 -26.96
C GLY A 312 -16.35 -14.19 -26.31
N LEU A 313 -16.27 -14.14 -24.98
CA LEU A 313 -15.52 -13.11 -24.25
C LEU A 313 -14.00 -13.39 -24.21
N LEU A 314 -13.59 -14.56 -24.71
CA LEU A 314 -12.21 -15.04 -24.73
C LEU A 314 -11.96 -15.65 -26.12
N GLU A 315 -11.17 -14.98 -26.95
CA GLU A 315 -10.69 -15.54 -28.22
C GLU A 315 -9.52 -16.49 -27.92
N THR A 316 -9.63 -17.73 -28.38
CA THR A 316 -8.66 -18.82 -28.15
C THR A 316 -7.25 -18.50 -28.65
N GLU A 317 -7.08 -17.50 -29.54
CA GLU A 317 -5.79 -17.09 -30.11
C GLU A 317 -5.02 -16.04 -29.29
N ASN A 318 -5.66 -15.31 -28.36
CA ASN A 318 -5.03 -14.19 -27.62
C ASN A 318 -4.29 -14.60 -26.32
N LEU A 319 -4.25 -15.89 -25.98
CA LEU A 319 -3.66 -16.38 -24.72
C LEU A 319 -2.13 -16.35 -24.67
N LYS A 320 -1.44 -16.40 -25.82
CA LYS A 320 0.04 -16.29 -25.86
C LYS A 320 0.55 -14.84 -25.75
N THR A 321 -0.32 -13.86 -25.95
CA THR A 321 0.03 -12.43 -26.07
C THR A 321 -0.69 -11.53 -25.06
N SER A 322 -1.71 -12.04 -24.35
CA SER A 322 -2.35 -11.31 -23.25
C SER A 322 -1.38 -11.16 -22.08
N ASN A 323 -0.78 -9.97 -21.98
CA ASN A 323 0.09 -9.54 -20.88
C ASN A 323 -0.62 -9.52 -19.50
N VAL A 324 -1.92 -9.84 -19.42
CA VAL A 324 -2.74 -9.71 -18.21
C VAL A 324 -2.49 -10.84 -17.20
N TRP A 325 -1.99 -11.99 -17.66
CA TRP A 325 -1.84 -13.20 -16.83
C TRP A 325 -0.40 -13.49 -16.38
N LEU A 326 0.56 -12.62 -16.73
CA LEU A 326 2.00 -12.84 -16.59
C LEU A 326 2.60 -12.44 -15.22
N HIS A 327 1.82 -11.96 -14.26
CA HIS A 327 2.39 -11.38 -13.03
C HIS A 327 2.63 -12.36 -11.86
N HIS A 328 2.28 -13.65 -11.98
CA HIS A 328 2.69 -14.66 -10.99
C HIS A 328 2.90 -16.04 -11.64
N GLU A 329 4.17 -16.45 -11.80
CA GLU A 329 4.60 -17.70 -12.44
C GLU A 329 3.99 -18.99 -11.85
N SER A 330 3.46 -18.95 -10.62
CA SER A 330 2.93 -20.14 -9.92
C SER A 330 1.53 -20.59 -10.38
N TYR A 331 0.76 -19.73 -11.06
CA TYR A 331 -0.64 -20.02 -11.43
C TYR A 331 -0.88 -20.20 -12.92
N ILE A 332 0.12 -19.85 -13.75
CA ILE A 332 0.06 -19.95 -15.22
C ILE A 332 -0.16 -21.40 -15.66
N TRP A 333 0.55 -22.36 -15.06
CA TRP A 333 0.42 -23.79 -15.38
C TRP A 333 -0.94 -24.36 -14.98
N ARG A 334 -1.44 -23.97 -13.80
CA ARG A 334 -2.73 -24.45 -13.28
C ARG A 334 -3.91 -23.93 -14.10
N PHE A 335 -3.81 -22.69 -14.58
CA PHE A 335 -4.77 -22.11 -15.50
C PHE A 335 -4.69 -22.77 -16.89
N ALA A 336 -3.49 -23.03 -17.40
CA ALA A 336 -3.29 -23.72 -18.67
C ALA A 336 -3.86 -25.15 -18.64
N ASP A 337 -3.65 -25.90 -17.54
CA ASP A 337 -4.21 -27.24 -17.36
C ASP A 337 -5.74 -27.23 -17.31
N ILE A 338 -6.33 -26.30 -16.54
CA ILE A 338 -7.79 -26.12 -16.45
C ILE A 338 -8.39 -25.68 -17.79
N PHE A 339 -7.70 -24.83 -18.55
CA PHE A 339 -8.14 -24.37 -19.86
C PHE A 339 -8.08 -25.49 -20.90
N LEU A 340 -7.01 -26.29 -20.93
CA LEU A 340 -6.87 -27.44 -21.83
C LEU A 340 -7.96 -28.50 -21.58
N GLU A 341 -8.44 -28.65 -20.35
CA GLU A 341 -9.57 -29.53 -20.02
C GLU A 341 -10.94 -28.91 -20.35
N ALA A 342 -11.06 -27.58 -20.35
CA ALA A 342 -12.33 -26.87 -20.55
C ALA A 342 -12.67 -26.57 -22.02
N VAL A 343 -11.68 -26.63 -22.93
CA VAL A 343 -11.86 -26.44 -24.37
C VAL A 343 -12.14 -27.80 -25.03
N PRO A 344 -13.33 -28.02 -25.62
CA PRO A 344 -13.57 -29.22 -26.43
C PRO A 344 -12.66 -29.20 -27.67
N ALA A 345 -12.04 -30.36 -27.96
CA ALA A 345 -11.08 -30.57 -29.04
C ALA A 345 -11.59 -30.19 -30.44
#